data_AF-A0A256H0L4-F1
#
_entry.id   AF-A0A256H0L4-F1
#
_cell.length_a   1.000
_cell.length_b   1.000
_cell.length_c   1.000
_cell.angle_alpha   90.00
_cell.angle_beta   90.00
_cell.angle_gamma   90.00
#
_symmetry.space_group_name_H-M   'P 1'
#
loop_
_entity.id
_entity.type
_entity.pdbx_description
1 polymer ?
#
loop_
_entity_poly.entity_id
_entity_poly.type
_entity_poly.pdbx_seq_one_letter_code
_entity_poly.pdbx_strand_id
1 'polypeptide(L)'
;MSLTLNGIAQGYVTDRVTALLQRAGVEHALIDMGEYRALGSRADGTAWRIGIADLEAGAAAEEYIEIRNQALATSSFTGFQFDESGRFNHLLNPKTGFSAALYGRVTVTAASAAMADALATAFNLMDSKQIEDTLQKLRGVSAHVVTRNGTNLRFPA
;
A
#
# COMPACT_ATOMS: atom_id res chain seq x y z
N MET A 1 27.83 4.94 2.68
CA MET A 1 26.50 4.79 2.03
C MET A 1 25.84 3.57 2.63
N SER A 2 24.60 3.71 3.08
CA SER A 2 23.82 2.62 3.69
C SER A 2 22.51 2.47 2.91
N LEU A 3 21.99 1.24 2.84
CA LEU A 3 20.73 0.94 2.19
C LEU A 3 19.69 0.53 3.23
N THR A 4 18.47 0.99 3.01
CA THR A 4 17.27 0.48 3.68
C THR A 4 16.28 0.04 2.61
N LEU A 5 15.55 -1.03 2.88
CA LEU A 5 14.54 -1.59 1.99
C LEU A 5 13.13 -1.49 2.59
N ASN A 6 12.95 -0.66 3.64
CA ASN A 6 11.71 -0.64 4.41
C ASN A 6 10.46 -0.26 3.59
N GLY A 7 10.60 0.49 2.49
CA GLY A 7 9.47 0.85 1.60
C GLY A 7 9.29 -0.07 0.38
N ILE A 8 9.77 -1.32 0.45
CA ILE A 8 9.60 -2.32 -0.64
C ILE A 8 9.75 -3.77 -0.15
N ALA A 9 10.47 -3.99 0.95
CA ALA A 9 10.85 -5.33 1.41
C ALA A 9 9.64 -6.20 1.76
N GLN A 10 8.63 -5.63 2.41
CA GLN A 10 7.42 -6.36 2.81
C GLN A 10 6.66 -6.79 1.56
N GLY A 11 6.43 -5.87 0.62
CA GLY A 11 5.81 -6.19 -0.66
C GLY A 11 6.60 -7.25 -1.45
N TYR A 12 7.92 -7.17 -1.48
CA TYR A 12 8.76 -8.18 -2.12
C TYR A 12 8.61 -9.55 -1.45
N VAL A 13 8.66 -9.62 -0.11
CA VAL A 13 8.48 -10.87 0.63
C VAL A 13 7.09 -11.46 0.38
N THR A 14 6.04 -10.65 0.41
CA THR A 14 4.67 -11.07 0.03
C THR A 14 4.67 -11.73 -1.35
N ASP A 15 5.25 -11.09 -2.37
CA ASP A 15 5.30 -11.64 -3.73
C ASP A 15 6.06 -12.98 -3.79
N ARG A 16 7.16 -13.12 -3.04
CA ARG A 16 7.93 -14.38 -2.98
C ARG A 16 7.15 -15.51 -2.33
N VAL A 17 6.42 -15.21 -1.24
CA VAL A 17 5.55 -16.18 -0.55
C VAL A 17 4.38 -16.58 -1.45
N THR A 18 3.72 -15.63 -2.11
CA THR A 18 2.66 -15.93 -3.07
C THR A 18 3.16 -16.84 -4.19
N ALA A 19 4.33 -16.57 -4.75
CA ALA A 19 4.90 -17.41 -5.80
C ALA A 19 5.25 -18.82 -5.31
N LEU A 20 5.65 -18.98 -4.05
CA LEU A 20 5.88 -20.30 -3.44
C LEU A 20 4.57 -21.10 -3.32
N LEU A 21 3.51 -20.47 -2.81
CA LEU A 21 2.19 -21.09 -2.68
C LEU A 21 1.60 -21.47 -4.04
N GLN A 22 1.70 -20.57 -5.02
CA GLN A 22 1.23 -20.83 -6.37
C GLN A 22 1.95 -22.03 -7.01
N ARG A 23 3.28 -22.14 -6.83
CA ARG A 23 4.06 -23.31 -7.30
C ARG A 23 3.69 -24.61 -6.57
N ALA A 24 3.17 -24.52 -5.35
CA ALA A 24 2.67 -25.67 -4.59
C ALA A 24 1.22 -26.06 -4.97
N GLY A 25 0.61 -25.38 -5.96
CA GLY A 25 -0.76 -25.68 -6.43
C GLY A 25 -1.87 -24.94 -5.68
N VAL A 26 -1.54 -23.92 -4.88
CA VAL A 26 -2.55 -23.04 -4.29
C VAL A 26 -3.11 -22.14 -5.40
N GLU A 27 -4.43 -22.13 -5.57
CA GLU A 27 -5.12 -21.31 -6.57
C GLU A 27 -5.90 -20.13 -5.96
N HIS A 28 -6.30 -20.26 -4.69
CA HIS A 28 -7.16 -19.30 -3.99
C HIS A 28 -6.56 -18.98 -2.62
N ALA A 29 -5.99 -17.79 -2.48
CA ALA A 29 -5.43 -17.34 -1.21
C ALA A 29 -5.40 -15.82 -1.12
N LEU A 30 -5.53 -15.30 0.10
CA LEU A 30 -5.14 -13.94 0.45
C LEU A 30 -3.89 -14.03 1.33
N ILE A 31 -2.78 -13.54 0.81
CA ILE A 31 -1.50 -13.51 1.50
C ILE A 31 -1.34 -12.13 2.12
N ASP A 32 -0.86 -12.08 3.38
CA ASP A 32 -0.51 -10.86 4.10
C ASP A 32 0.81 -11.09 4.84
N MET A 33 1.89 -10.44 4.38
CA MET A 33 3.19 -10.40 5.06
C MET A 33 3.54 -8.96 5.49
N GLY A 34 2.51 -8.15 5.76
CA GLY A 34 2.57 -6.69 5.88
C GLY A 34 1.91 -5.98 4.71
N GLU A 35 1.96 -6.60 3.53
CA GLU A 35 1.24 -6.16 2.32
C GLU A 35 0.38 -7.28 1.77
N TYR A 36 -0.78 -6.94 1.22
CA TYR A 36 -1.74 -7.91 0.70
C TYR A 36 -1.41 -8.35 -0.72
N ARG A 37 -1.58 -9.64 -0.98
CA ARG A 37 -1.59 -10.21 -2.34
C ARG A 37 -2.69 -11.25 -2.46
N ALA A 38 -3.63 -11.00 -3.37
CA ALA A 38 -4.67 -11.95 -3.72
C ALA A 38 -4.18 -12.89 -4.83
N LEU A 39 -4.38 -14.18 -4.62
CA LEU A 39 -4.29 -15.24 -5.62
C LEU A 39 -5.71 -15.76 -5.87
N GLY A 40 -6.12 -15.72 -7.14
CA GLY A 40 -7.48 -16.07 -7.54
C GLY A 40 -8.56 -15.19 -6.92
N SER A 41 -9.78 -15.75 -6.88
CA SER A 41 -10.93 -15.23 -6.14
C SER A 41 -11.08 -15.95 -4.80
N ARG A 42 -12.08 -15.56 -4.01
CA ARG A 42 -12.61 -16.41 -2.94
C ARG A 42 -13.24 -17.68 -3.52
N ALA A 43 -13.48 -18.67 -2.66
CA ALA A 43 -14.05 -19.97 -3.05
C ALA A 43 -15.45 -19.87 -3.70
N ASP A 44 -16.19 -18.79 -3.42
CA ASP A 44 -17.49 -18.48 -4.01
C ASP A 44 -17.40 -17.68 -5.34
N GLY A 45 -16.18 -17.45 -5.85
CA GLY A 45 -15.93 -16.66 -7.07
C GLY A 45 -15.90 -15.14 -6.85
N THR A 46 -16.21 -14.65 -5.65
CA THR A 46 -16.20 -13.21 -5.35
C THR A 46 -14.77 -12.69 -5.17
N ALA A 47 -14.57 -11.38 -5.36
CA ALA A 47 -13.28 -10.75 -5.12
C ALA A 47 -12.88 -10.84 -3.64
N TRP A 48 -11.59 -10.75 -3.36
CA TRP A 48 -11.12 -10.56 -1.99
C TRP A 48 -11.44 -9.13 -1.58
N ARG A 49 -12.15 -8.96 -0.47
CA ARG A 49 -12.60 -7.67 0.04
C ARG A 49 -11.70 -7.25 1.20
N ILE A 50 -10.80 -6.31 0.96
CA ILE A 50 -9.81 -5.85 1.93
C ILE A 50 -10.34 -4.59 2.61
N GLY A 51 -10.51 -4.64 3.92
CA GLY A 51 -10.90 -3.47 4.71
C GLY A 51 -9.70 -2.55 4.91
N ILE A 52 -9.89 -1.27 4.60
CA ILE A 52 -8.92 -0.22 4.90
C ILE A 52 -9.43 0.48 6.17
N ALA A 53 -8.76 0.20 7.28
CA ALA A 53 -9.03 0.83 8.57
C ALA A 53 -7.97 1.89 8.88
N ASP A 54 -8.25 2.73 9.88
CA ASP A 54 -7.17 3.44 10.53
C ASP A 54 -6.22 2.43 11.21
N LEU A 55 -4.96 2.80 11.42
CA LEU A 55 -3.95 1.87 11.96
C LEU A 55 -4.14 1.58 13.46
N GLU A 56 -5.23 2.08 14.07
CA GLU A 56 -5.62 1.75 15.43
C GLU A 56 -6.27 0.36 15.52
N ALA A 57 -5.79 -0.45 16.48
CA ALA A 57 -6.33 -1.78 16.71
C ALA A 57 -7.83 -1.71 17.08
N GLY A 58 -8.68 -2.36 16.28
CA GLY A 58 -10.13 -2.41 16.50
C GLY A 58 -10.92 -1.31 15.78
N ALA A 59 -10.26 -0.44 15.00
CA ALA A 59 -10.95 0.51 14.15
C ALA A 59 -11.83 -0.22 13.11
N ALA A 60 -13.05 0.28 12.91
CA ALA A 60 -13.89 -0.20 11.83
C ALA A 60 -13.26 0.16 10.48
N ALA A 61 -13.36 -0.74 9.50
CA ALA A 61 -12.94 -0.41 8.14
C ALA A 61 -13.79 0.74 7.59
N GLU A 62 -13.15 1.83 7.23
CA GLU A 62 -13.80 3.01 6.63
C GLU A 62 -14.17 2.72 5.17
N GLU A 63 -13.39 1.86 4.53
CA GLU A 63 -13.56 1.51 3.14
C GLU A 63 -13.18 0.05 2.89
N TYR A 64 -13.69 -0.51 1.80
CA TYR A 64 -13.28 -1.80 1.31
C TYR A 64 -12.81 -1.70 -0.14
N ILE A 65 -11.66 -2.30 -0.42
CA ILE A 65 -11.13 -2.42 -1.78
C ILE A 65 -11.21 -3.89 -2.19
N GLU A 66 -11.80 -4.13 -3.36
CA GLU A 66 -11.92 -5.46 -3.94
C GLU A 66 -10.74 -5.74 -4.87
N ILE A 67 -10.04 -6.85 -4.63
CA ILE A 67 -8.89 -7.27 -5.43
C ILE A 67 -9.02 -8.71 -5.91
N ARG A 68 -8.53 -8.98 -7.13
CA ARG A 68 -8.39 -10.32 -7.72
C ARG A 68 -7.07 -10.40 -8.47
N ASN A 69 -6.22 -11.37 -8.14
CA ASN A 69 -4.87 -11.48 -8.74
C ASN A 69 -4.08 -10.16 -8.67
N GLN A 70 -4.40 -9.33 -7.68
CA GLN A 70 -3.86 -8.00 -7.43
C GLN A 70 -3.30 -7.93 -6.02
N ALA A 71 -2.43 -6.96 -5.79
CA ALA A 71 -1.86 -6.66 -4.51
C ALA A 71 -2.36 -5.30 -4.02
N LEU A 72 -2.33 -5.11 -2.72
CA LEU A 72 -2.73 -3.87 -2.07
C LEU A 72 -1.75 -3.56 -0.94
N ALA A 73 -1.28 -2.32 -0.91
CA ALA A 73 -0.37 -1.83 0.11
C ALA A 73 -0.81 -0.46 0.63
N THR A 74 -0.55 -0.18 1.90
CA THR A 74 -0.96 1.06 2.55
C THR A 74 0.21 1.71 3.29
N SER A 75 0.52 2.95 2.93
CA SER A 75 1.52 3.78 3.61
C SER A 75 0.87 4.90 4.40
N SER A 76 1.19 5.00 5.69
CA SER A 76 0.74 6.05 6.60
C SER A 76 1.86 6.45 7.54
N PHE A 77 1.94 7.74 7.87
CA PHE A 77 2.91 8.23 8.86
C PHE A 77 2.63 7.70 10.27
N THR A 78 1.41 7.25 10.57
CA THR A 78 1.04 6.64 11.85
C THR A 78 1.50 5.20 11.99
N GLY A 79 1.99 4.55 10.91
CA GLY A 79 2.49 3.18 10.96
C GLY A 79 3.75 3.02 11.82
N PHE A 80 4.57 4.06 11.91
CA PHE A 80 5.67 4.13 12.87
C PHE A 80 6.11 5.57 13.09
N GLN A 81 6.12 5.99 14.36
CA GLN A 81 6.45 7.34 14.80
C GLN A 81 7.55 7.28 15.87
N PHE A 82 8.48 8.22 15.81
CA PHE A 82 9.55 8.40 16.79
C PHE A 82 9.16 9.39 17.90
N ASP A 83 8.02 10.06 17.75
CA ASP A 83 7.46 11.00 18.73
C ASP A 83 5.93 10.96 18.72
N GLU A 84 5.31 11.38 19.82
CA GLU A 84 3.84 11.40 19.96
C GLU A 84 3.15 12.37 18.99
N SER A 85 3.85 13.40 18.50
CA SER A 85 3.26 14.35 17.55
C SER A 85 3.24 13.84 16.11
N GLY A 86 3.89 12.70 15.83
CA GLY A 86 4.04 12.14 14.48
C GLY A 86 4.89 12.99 13.54
N ARG A 87 5.55 14.02 14.07
CA ARG A 87 6.45 14.92 13.34
C ARG A 87 7.69 14.18 12.87
N PHE A 88 8.22 13.31 13.73
CA PHE A 88 9.27 12.37 13.40
C PHE A 88 8.62 11.02 13.14
N ASN A 89 8.59 10.62 11.88
CA ASN A 89 8.02 9.36 11.43
C ASN A 89 8.97 8.66 10.45
N HIS A 90 8.67 7.41 10.15
CA HIS A 90 9.53 6.56 9.31
C HIS A 90 9.53 6.91 7.82
N LEU A 91 8.62 7.77 7.34
CA LEU A 91 8.60 8.24 5.96
C LEU A 91 9.59 9.40 5.81
N LEU A 92 10.73 9.13 5.18
CA LEU A 92 11.80 10.11 5.02
C LEU A 92 11.78 10.71 3.62
N ASN A 93 11.80 12.04 3.54
CA ASN A 93 11.98 12.72 2.26
C ASN A 93 13.45 12.63 1.84
N PRO A 94 13.79 11.93 0.73
CA PRO A 94 15.18 11.74 0.32
C PRO A 94 15.88 13.03 -0.11
N LYS A 95 15.12 14.10 -0.44
CA LYS A 95 15.69 15.40 -0.81
C LYS A 95 16.12 16.23 0.39
N THR A 96 15.47 16.05 1.54
CA THR A 96 15.70 16.88 2.74
C THR A 96 16.34 16.10 3.88
N GLY A 97 16.21 14.76 3.91
CA GLY A 97 16.67 13.92 5.00
C GLY A 97 15.76 13.91 6.23
N PHE A 98 14.64 14.64 6.20
CA PHE A 98 13.69 14.74 7.31
C PHE A 98 12.44 13.89 7.07
N SER A 99 11.76 13.54 8.16
CA SER A 99 10.44 12.93 8.11
C SER A 99 9.45 13.83 7.35
N ALA A 100 8.69 13.24 6.45
CA ALA A 100 7.67 13.93 5.67
C ALA A 100 6.56 12.95 5.26
N ALA A 101 5.33 13.43 5.33
CA ALA A 101 4.17 12.70 4.83
C ALA A 101 3.11 13.71 4.41
N LEU A 102 2.84 13.82 3.11
CA LEU A 102 1.87 14.78 2.57
C LEU A 102 0.43 14.36 2.89
N TYR A 103 0.21 13.07 3.06
CA TYR A 103 -1.10 12.48 3.28
C TYR A 103 -1.18 11.75 4.60
N GLY A 104 -2.40 11.57 5.11
CA GLY A 104 -2.66 10.73 6.27
C GLY A 104 -2.45 9.26 5.91
N ARG A 105 -3.01 8.84 4.78
CA ARG A 105 -2.94 7.45 4.30
C ARG A 105 -2.91 7.42 2.77
N VAL A 106 -2.07 6.57 2.20
CA VAL A 106 -2.04 6.27 0.76
C VAL A 106 -2.16 4.76 0.61
N THR A 107 -3.18 4.30 -0.10
CA THR A 107 -3.38 2.89 -0.42
C THR A 107 -3.23 2.69 -1.93
N VAL A 108 -2.39 1.77 -2.36
CA VAL A 108 -2.14 1.49 -3.78
C VAL A 108 -2.56 0.06 -4.08
N THR A 109 -3.29 -0.12 -5.18
CA THR A 109 -3.56 -1.44 -5.76
C THR A 109 -2.71 -1.62 -7.01
N ALA A 110 -2.02 -2.75 -7.13
CA ALA A 110 -1.09 -3.02 -8.22
C ALA A 110 -1.04 -4.52 -8.59
N ALA A 111 -0.32 -4.84 -9.67
CA ALA A 111 -0.12 -6.23 -10.11
C ALA A 111 0.81 -7.05 -9.18
N SER A 112 1.62 -6.41 -8.34
CA SER A 112 2.50 -7.06 -7.37
C SER A 112 2.57 -6.26 -6.07
N ALA A 113 2.81 -6.94 -4.97
CA ALA A 113 2.87 -6.32 -3.65
C ALA A 113 4.09 -5.41 -3.52
N ALA A 114 5.24 -5.77 -4.12
CA ALA A 114 6.41 -4.90 -4.16
C ALA A 114 6.14 -3.57 -4.88
N MET A 115 5.34 -3.59 -5.96
CA MET A 115 4.98 -2.37 -6.68
C MET A 115 3.99 -1.53 -5.89
N ALA A 116 2.99 -2.16 -5.25
CA ALA A 116 2.05 -1.45 -4.39
C ALA A 116 2.77 -0.76 -3.22
N ASP A 117 3.66 -1.47 -2.51
CA ASP A 117 4.43 -0.99 -1.35
C ASP A 117 5.32 0.23 -1.72
N ALA A 118 6.13 0.06 -2.78
CA ALA A 118 7.01 1.12 -3.26
C ALA A 118 6.24 2.38 -3.69
N LEU A 119 5.12 2.20 -4.40
CA LEU A 119 4.31 3.33 -4.84
C LEU A 119 3.54 3.98 -3.70
N ALA A 120 3.03 3.21 -2.72
CA ALA A 120 2.35 3.78 -1.56
C ALA A 120 3.30 4.69 -0.76
N THR A 121 4.54 4.24 -0.56
CA THR A 121 5.60 5.03 0.08
C THR A 121 5.96 6.28 -0.76
N ALA A 122 6.19 6.11 -2.06
CA ALA A 122 6.57 7.21 -2.95
C ALA A 122 5.47 8.27 -3.07
N PHE A 123 4.22 7.84 -3.24
CA PHE A 123 3.06 8.73 -3.36
C PHE A 123 2.78 9.51 -2.08
N ASN A 124 3.16 9.01 -0.89
CA ASN A 124 3.06 9.81 0.33
C ASN A 124 4.00 11.05 0.33
N LEU A 125 4.98 11.07 -0.57
CA LEU A 125 5.94 12.16 -0.75
C LEU A 125 5.72 12.98 -2.03
N MET A 126 4.70 12.63 -2.83
CA MET A 126 4.36 13.30 -4.08
C MET A 126 3.08 14.12 -3.92
N ASP A 127 3.01 15.27 -4.60
CA ASP A 127 1.73 15.98 -4.72
C ASP A 127 0.76 15.22 -5.64
N SER A 128 -0.52 15.63 -5.64
CA SER A 128 -1.57 14.93 -6.39
C SER A 128 -1.31 14.93 -7.90
N LYS A 129 -0.64 15.95 -8.42
CA LYS A 129 -0.33 16.04 -9.85
C LYS A 129 0.77 15.06 -10.23
N GLN A 130 1.80 14.95 -9.41
CA GLN A 130 2.87 13.97 -9.55
C GLN A 130 2.35 12.52 -9.46
N ILE A 131 1.38 12.26 -8.57
CA ILE A 131 0.71 10.95 -8.49
C ILE A 131 -0.03 10.66 -9.81
N GLU A 132 -0.87 11.59 -10.26
CA GLU A 132 -1.62 11.46 -11.51
C GLU A 132 -0.70 11.19 -12.71
N ASP A 133 0.36 12.00 -12.87
CA ASP A 133 1.33 11.87 -13.97
C ASP A 133 2.12 10.55 -13.92
N THR A 134 2.33 9.99 -12.73
CA THR A 134 2.98 8.69 -12.56
C THR A 134 2.02 7.56 -12.95
N LEU A 135 0.77 7.62 -12.50
CA LEU A 135 -0.25 6.61 -12.79
C LEU A 135 -0.61 6.55 -14.26
N GLN A 136 -0.61 7.67 -14.99
CA GLN A 136 -0.80 7.68 -16.45
C GLN A 136 0.23 6.82 -17.21
N LYS A 137 1.38 6.53 -16.61
CA LYS A 137 2.46 5.71 -17.19
C LYS A 137 2.41 4.24 -16.72
N LEU A 138 1.58 3.93 -15.72
CA LEU A 138 1.50 2.62 -15.07
C LEU A 138 0.11 2.03 -15.26
N ARG A 139 -0.01 1.05 -16.16
CA ARG A 139 -1.30 0.37 -16.41
C ARG A 139 -1.70 -0.51 -15.23
N GLY A 140 -2.98 -0.50 -14.88
CA GLY A 140 -3.51 -1.43 -13.88
C GLY A 140 -3.11 -1.11 -12.45
N VAL A 141 -2.69 0.14 -12.19
CA VAL A 141 -2.35 0.64 -10.86
C VAL A 141 -3.34 1.72 -10.48
N SER A 142 -3.97 1.60 -9.32
CA SER A 142 -4.83 2.64 -8.75
C SER A 142 -4.32 3.08 -7.39
N ALA A 143 -4.67 4.29 -6.99
CA ALA A 143 -4.34 4.83 -5.67
C ALA A 143 -5.59 5.44 -5.02
N HIS A 144 -5.72 5.22 -3.73
CA HIS A 144 -6.65 5.90 -2.86
C HIS A 144 -5.87 6.67 -1.79
N VAL A 145 -6.07 7.97 -1.73
CA VAL A 145 -5.32 8.88 -0.86
C VAL A 145 -6.28 9.57 0.10
N VAL A 146 -6.00 9.46 1.39
CA VAL A 146 -6.66 10.22 2.44
C VAL A 146 -5.70 11.30 2.90
N THR A 147 -6.06 12.55 2.63
CA THR A 147 -5.30 13.72 3.09
C THR A 147 -5.34 13.82 4.62
N ARG A 148 -4.44 14.63 5.21
CA ARG A 148 -4.39 14.81 6.68
C ARG A 148 -5.65 15.42 7.29
N ASN A 149 -6.54 16.02 6.49
CA ASN A 149 -7.82 16.57 6.95
C ASN A 149 -9.01 15.63 6.68
N GLY A 150 -8.78 14.40 6.22
CA GLY A 150 -9.82 13.41 5.94
C GLY A 150 -10.42 13.48 4.53
N THR A 151 -9.95 14.37 3.65
CA THR A 151 -10.42 14.39 2.24
C THR A 151 -9.90 13.17 1.48
N ASN A 152 -10.80 12.47 0.79
CA ASN A 152 -10.49 11.30 -0.03
C ASN A 152 -10.24 11.71 -1.49
N LEU A 153 -9.12 11.27 -2.06
CA LEU A 153 -8.74 11.45 -3.46
C LEU A 153 -8.56 10.07 -4.09
N ARG A 154 -9.22 9.84 -5.24
CA ARG A 154 -9.20 8.56 -5.94
C ARG A 154 -8.55 8.71 -7.29
N PHE A 155 -7.59 7.84 -7.56
CA PHE A 155 -6.90 7.73 -8.84
C PHE A 155 -7.14 6.32 -9.38
N PRO A 156 -8.10 6.14 -10.31
CA PRO A 156 -8.39 4.84 -10.88
C PRO A 156 -7.26 4.35 -11.80
N ALA A 157 -7.28 3.05 -12.10
CA ALA A 157 -6.30 2.36 -12.93
C ALA A 157 -6.52 2.49 -14.45
#